data_AF-A0A7J4RQ63-F1
#
_entry.id   AF-A0A7J4RQ63-F1
#
_cell.length_a   1.000
_cell.length_b   1.000
_cell.length_c   1.000
_cell.angle_alpha   90.00
_cell.angle_beta   90.00
_cell.angle_gamma   90.00
#
_symmetry.space_group_name_H-M   'P 1'
#
loop_
_entity.id
_entity.type
_entity.pdbx_description
1 polymer ?
#
loop_
_entity_poly.entity_id
_entity_poly.type
_entity_poly.pdbx_seq_one_letter_code
_entity_poly.pdbx_strand_id
1 'polypeptide(L)'
;NEFLGNIVKGLTAKVFRTFLATSVVTDYLKQVDDLDSKSENLKIYHAKLANLEAAVTCNHKRTIPKSFEESLQKKRDALKKLKGTSPKTEKQKAKLKIREEKMKLTIELTEKTRDYNLGTSLRNYIDPRVFKAWTDQVGLEWEKLYTSALQKKFQWITKTDVDWKKIANVQ
;
A
#
# COMPACT_ATOMS: atom_id res chain seq x y z
N ASN A 1 -24.06 6.80 -17.63
CA ASN A 1 -22.83 7.21 -18.35
C ASN A 1 -23.13 8.26 -19.42
N GLU A 2 -24.25 8.17 -20.14
CA GLU A 2 -24.65 9.14 -21.17
C GLU A 2 -24.69 10.60 -20.69
N PHE A 3 -25.35 10.85 -19.55
CA PHE A 3 -25.36 12.19 -18.93
C PHE A 3 -23.96 12.78 -18.70
N LEU A 4 -23.04 12.00 -18.12
CA LEU A 4 -21.67 12.47 -17.81
C LEU A 4 -20.84 12.67 -19.08
N GLY A 5 -21.00 11.79 -20.07
CA GLY A 5 -20.30 11.88 -21.35
C GLY A 5 -20.69 13.11 -22.17
N ASN A 6 -21.90 13.63 -21.97
CA ASN A 6 -22.39 14.86 -22.60
C ASN A 6 -21.83 16.12 -21.91
N ILE A 7 -21.44 16.06 -20.64
CA ILE A 7 -20.83 17.19 -19.91
C ILE A 7 -19.33 17.29 -20.25
N VAL A 8 -18.61 16.17 -20.15
CA VAL A 8 -17.19 16.08 -20.52
C VAL A 8 -16.99 14.81 -21.34
N LYS A 9 -16.44 14.97 -22.55
CA LYS A 9 -16.18 13.84 -23.44
C LYS A 9 -15.28 12.81 -22.75
N GLY A 10 -15.77 11.57 -22.64
CA GLY A 10 -15.05 10.45 -22.01
C GLY A 10 -15.21 10.35 -20.49
N LEU A 11 -15.93 11.26 -19.84
CA LEU A 11 -16.23 11.17 -18.42
C LEU A 11 -17.24 10.06 -18.13
N THR A 12 -16.90 9.19 -17.18
CA THR A 12 -17.76 8.09 -16.75
C THR A 12 -17.72 7.96 -15.23
N ALA A 13 -18.67 7.24 -14.64
CA ALA A 13 -18.65 6.95 -13.20
C ALA A 13 -17.35 6.23 -12.76
N LYS A 14 -16.71 5.48 -13.66
CA LYS A 14 -15.42 4.84 -13.39
C LYS A 14 -14.29 5.84 -13.26
N VAL A 15 -14.26 6.89 -14.09
CA VAL A 15 -13.26 7.97 -13.99
C VAL A 15 -13.33 8.64 -12.61
N PHE A 16 -14.53 8.91 -12.11
CA PHE A 16 -14.71 9.45 -10.76
C PHE A 16 -14.16 8.53 -9.66
N ARG A 17 -14.44 7.22 -9.73
CA ARG A 17 -13.89 6.27 -8.74
C ARG A 17 -12.37 6.21 -8.78
N THR A 18 -11.76 6.25 -9.96
CA THR A 18 -10.31 6.27 -10.12
C THR A 18 -9.71 7.57 -9.58
N PHE A 19 -10.31 8.72 -9.89
CA PHE A 19 -9.91 10.00 -9.34
C PHE A 19 -9.97 9.98 -7.81
N LEU A 20 -11.13 9.64 -7.25
CA LEU A 20 -11.35 9.62 -5.80
C LEU A 20 -10.39 8.65 -5.08
N ALA A 21 -10.21 7.43 -5.60
CA ALA A 21 -9.26 6.48 -5.03
C ALA A 21 -7.82 7.01 -5.04
N THR A 22 -7.42 7.66 -6.14
CA THR A 22 -6.07 8.22 -6.30
C THR A 22 -5.88 9.43 -5.38
N SER A 23 -6.87 10.31 -5.23
CA SER A 23 -6.82 11.45 -4.31
C SER A 23 -6.68 11.00 -2.86
N VAL A 24 -7.49 10.03 -2.42
CA VAL A 24 -7.42 9.48 -1.06
C VAL A 24 -6.05 8.87 -0.75
N VAL A 25 -5.47 8.12 -1.69
CA VAL A 25 -4.09 7.62 -1.53
C VAL A 25 -3.10 8.76 -1.40
N THR A 26 -3.19 9.76 -2.28
CA THR A 26 -2.27 10.88 -2.29
C THR A 26 -2.36 11.66 -0.98
N ASP A 27 -3.56 11.95 -0.50
CA ASP A 27 -3.79 12.70 0.75
C ASP A 27 -3.30 11.92 1.97
N TYR A 28 -3.53 10.60 2.02
CA TYR A 28 -2.94 9.78 3.07
C TYR A 28 -1.41 9.87 3.07
N LEU A 29 -0.78 9.72 1.89
CA LEU A 29 0.68 9.73 1.78
C LEU A 29 1.31 11.10 2.06
N LYS A 30 0.57 12.21 1.86
CA LYS A 30 0.99 13.55 2.30
C LYS A 30 0.99 13.69 3.82
N GLN A 31 0.06 13.04 4.51
CA GLN A 31 -0.07 13.17 5.96
C GLN A 31 1.00 12.35 6.71
N VAL A 32 1.53 11.31 6.07
CA VAL A 32 2.60 10.49 6.65
C VAL A 32 3.96 11.03 6.19
N ASP A 33 4.33 12.17 6.74
CA ASP A 33 5.62 12.83 6.52
C ASP A 33 6.79 12.15 7.27
N ASP A 34 8.02 12.52 6.91
CA ASP A 34 9.29 12.04 7.50
C ASP A 34 9.47 10.51 7.45
N LEU A 35 9.05 9.89 6.35
CA LEU A 35 9.31 8.46 6.13
C LEU A 35 10.70 8.18 5.54
N ASP A 36 11.40 9.18 4.99
CA ASP A 36 12.67 9.03 4.27
C ASP A 36 13.72 8.30 5.13
N SER A 37 13.81 8.66 6.41
CA SER A 37 14.73 8.09 7.40
C SER A 37 14.27 6.75 8.00
N LYS A 38 13.05 6.29 7.69
CA LYS A 38 12.45 5.09 8.29
C LYS A 38 12.76 3.82 7.52
N SER A 39 12.48 2.69 8.16
CA SER A 39 12.69 1.37 7.57
C SER A 39 11.82 1.16 6.32
N GLU A 40 12.33 0.37 5.37
CA GLU A 40 11.55 -0.01 4.19
C GLU A 40 10.23 -0.70 4.55
N ASN A 41 10.22 -1.47 5.66
CA ASN A 41 9.01 -2.14 6.14
C ASN A 41 7.92 -1.13 6.51
N LEU A 42 8.29 0.00 7.14
CA LEU A 42 7.35 1.05 7.52
C LEU A 42 6.83 1.81 6.30
N LYS A 43 7.70 2.10 5.33
CA LYS A 43 7.28 2.71 4.05
C LYS A 43 6.26 1.82 3.32
N ILE A 44 6.55 0.52 3.17
CA ILE A 44 5.62 -0.45 2.56
C ILE A 44 4.32 -0.55 3.35
N TYR A 45 4.39 -0.48 4.68
CA TYR A 45 3.21 -0.50 5.55
C TYR A 45 2.27 0.68 5.25
N HIS A 46 2.79 1.90 5.21
CA HIS A 46 1.99 3.09 4.90
C HIS A 46 1.42 3.10 3.49
N ALA A 47 2.19 2.65 2.49
CA ALA A 47 1.66 2.48 1.13
C ALA A 47 0.46 1.52 1.08
N LYS A 48 0.49 0.46 1.88
CA LYS A 48 -0.63 -0.49 1.98
C LYS A 48 -1.81 0.04 2.77
N LEU A 49 -1.60 0.91 3.77
CA LEU A 49 -2.67 1.63 4.45
C LEU A 49 -3.34 2.65 3.52
N ALA A 50 -2.56 3.42 2.74
CA ALA A 50 -3.11 4.32 1.73
C ALA A 50 -4.02 3.57 0.74
N ASN A 51 -3.58 2.39 0.29
CA ASN A 51 -4.39 1.52 -0.57
C ASN A 51 -5.63 0.95 0.16
N LEU A 52 -5.56 0.71 1.48
CA LEU A 52 -6.72 0.33 2.27
C LEU A 52 -7.76 1.46 2.28
N GLU A 53 -7.36 2.72 2.47
CA GLU A 53 -8.27 3.87 2.39
C GLU A 53 -8.98 3.91 1.02
N ALA A 54 -8.24 3.76 -0.08
CA ALA A 54 -8.86 3.67 -1.40
C ALA A 54 -9.82 2.48 -1.56
N ALA A 55 -9.52 1.33 -0.96
CA ALA A 55 -10.40 0.16 -0.99
C ALA A 55 -11.68 0.39 -0.16
N VAL A 56 -11.59 1.10 0.96
CA VAL A 56 -12.72 1.55 1.77
C VAL A 56 -13.59 2.51 0.96
N THR A 57 -12.98 3.54 0.39
CA THR A 57 -13.68 4.56 -0.41
C THR A 57 -14.39 3.97 -1.63
N CYS A 58 -13.78 2.97 -2.28
CA CYS A 58 -14.40 2.26 -3.41
C CYS A 58 -15.31 1.10 -2.99
N ASN A 59 -15.51 0.87 -1.69
CA ASN A 59 -16.29 -0.24 -1.13
C ASN A 59 -15.89 -1.62 -1.67
N HIS A 60 -14.59 -1.89 -1.81
CA HIS A 60 -14.07 -3.18 -2.26
C HIS A 60 -14.09 -4.22 -1.12
N LYS A 61 -15.27 -4.55 -0.62
CA LYS A 61 -15.44 -5.57 0.43
C LYS A 61 -15.05 -6.96 -0.08
N ARG A 62 -14.64 -7.83 0.85
CA ARG A 62 -14.41 -9.24 0.56
C ARG A 62 -15.09 -10.13 1.59
N THR A 63 -15.37 -11.36 1.17
CA THR A 63 -15.73 -12.43 2.10
C THR A 63 -14.51 -12.81 2.93
N ILE A 64 -14.67 -12.82 4.25
CA ILE A 64 -13.60 -13.22 5.18
C ILE A 64 -13.44 -14.74 5.12
N PRO A 65 -12.22 -15.27 4.84
CA PRO A 65 -11.99 -16.71 4.86
C PRO A 65 -12.23 -17.29 6.26
N LYS A 66 -12.82 -18.49 6.36
CA LYS A 66 -13.05 -19.18 7.64
C LYS A 66 -11.76 -19.40 8.45
N SER A 67 -10.64 -19.59 7.75
CA SER A 67 -9.30 -19.77 8.35
C SER A 67 -8.57 -18.46 8.68
N PHE A 68 -9.22 -17.30 8.55
CA PHE A 68 -8.59 -15.99 8.79
C PHE A 68 -8.02 -15.89 10.20
N GLU A 69 -8.83 -16.18 11.24
CA GLU A 69 -8.40 -16.04 12.63
C GLU A 69 -7.30 -17.06 12.97
N GLU A 70 -7.42 -18.29 12.47
CA GLU A 70 -6.37 -19.30 12.65
C GLU A 70 -5.04 -18.87 12.00
N SER A 71 -5.09 -18.32 10.79
CA SER A 71 -3.91 -17.79 10.10
C SER A 71 -3.30 -16.59 10.82
N LEU A 72 -4.13 -15.70 11.35
CA LEU A 72 -3.71 -14.54 12.13
C LEU A 72 -3.06 -14.96 13.44
N GLN A 73 -3.66 -15.91 14.16
CA GLN A 73 -3.12 -16.46 15.39
C GLN A 73 -1.76 -17.13 15.16
N LYS A 74 -1.60 -17.91 14.09
CA LYS A 74 -0.29 -18.49 13.71
C LYS A 74 0.79 -17.42 13.52
N LYS A 75 0.45 -16.26 12.96
CA LYS A 75 1.40 -15.13 12.83
C LYS A 75 1.75 -14.52 14.19
N ARG A 76 0.76 -14.32 15.07
CA ARG A 76 0.95 -13.82 16.44
C ARG A 76 1.85 -14.77 17.24
N ASP A 77 1.63 -16.07 17.15
CA ASP A 77 2.43 -17.10 17.82
C ASP A 77 3.87 -17.12 17.29
N ALA A 78 4.04 -17.01 15.97
CA ALA A 78 5.36 -16.91 15.36
C ALA A 78 6.11 -15.65 15.83
N LEU A 79 5.43 -14.51 15.99
CA LEU A 79 6.01 -13.29 16.56
C LEU A 79 6.41 -13.49 18.03
N LYS A 80 5.58 -14.17 18.83
CA LYS A 80 5.90 -14.49 20.23
C LYS A 80 7.15 -15.36 20.34
N LYS A 81 7.25 -16.40 19.50
CA LYS A 81 8.45 -17.26 19.40
C LYS A 81 9.70 -16.47 19.00
N LEU A 82 9.56 -15.54 18.03
CA LEU A 82 10.66 -14.69 17.60
C LEU A 82 11.17 -13.80 18.74
N LYS A 83 10.28 -13.18 19.52
CA LYS A 83 10.65 -12.36 20.69
C LYS A 83 11.34 -13.16 21.80
N GLY A 84 11.03 -14.44 21.94
CA GLY A 84 11.69 -15.34 22.88
C GLY A 84 13.07 -15.85 22.42
N THR A 85 13.52 -15.47 21.21
CA THR A 85 14.82 -15.90 20.69
C THR A 85 15.93 -15.00 21.20
N SER A 86 16.90 -15.56 21.94
CA SER A 86 18.08 -14.84 22.40
C SER A 86 19.17 -14.79 21.32
N PRO A 87 19.56 -13.60 20.81
CA PRO A 87 20.67 -13.47 19.88
C PRO A 87 22.02 -13.78 20.57
N LYS A 88 22.93 -14.44 19.86
CA LYS A 88 24.30 -14.71 20.33
C LYS A 88 25.32 -13.68 19.86
N THR A 89 24.93 -12.81 18.93
CA THR A 89 25.79 -11.77 18.34
C THR A 89 25.00 -10.50 18.06
N GLU A 90 25.66 -9.35 18.01
CA GLU A 90 25.01 -8.07 17.65
C GLU A 90 24.44 -8.09 16.22
N LYS A 91 25.09 -8.78 15.28
CA LYS A 91 24.56 -8.99 13.92
C LYS A 91 23.23 -9.76 13.94
N GLN A 92 23.12 -10.81 14.76
CA GLN A 92 21.87 -11.55 14.93
C GLN A 92 20.80 -10.69 15.59
N LYS A 93 21.15 -9.90 16.60
CA LYS A 93 20.24 -8.98 17.29
C LYS A 93 19.64 -7.95 16.33
N ALA A 94 20.46 -7.34 15.48
CA ALA A 94 19.99 -6.40 14.45
C ALA A 94 19.02 -7.06 13.45
N LYS A 95 19.36 -8.26 12.96
CA LYS A 95 18.48 -9.03 12.05
C LYS A 95 17.15 -9.41 12.72
N LEU A 96 17.17 -9.81 13.99
CA LEU A 96 15.97 -10.14 14.75
C LEU A 96 15.06 -8.92 14.90
N LYS A 97 15.60 -7.74 15.21
CA LYS A 97 14.82 -6.49 15.33
C LYS A 97 14.09 -6.14 14.02
N ILE A 98 14.79 -6.21 12.88
CA ILE A 98 14.17 -5.95 11.56
C ILE A 98 13.05 -6.95 11.26
N ARG A 99 13.28 -8.24 11.57
CA ARG A 99 12.28 -9.29 11.37
C ARG A 99 11.07 -9.09 12.29
N GLU A 100 11.29 -8.68 13.53
CA GLU A 100 10.24 -8.41 14.50
C GLU A 100 9.37 -7.23 14.07
N GLU A 101 9.98 -6.13 13.65
CA GLU A 101 9.28 -4.96 13.08
C GLU A 101 8.41 -5.37 11.89
N LYS A 102 8.99 -6.07 10.91
CA LYS A 102 8.26 -6.55 9.73
C LYS A 102 7.06 -7.42 10.10
N MET A 103 7.23 -8.33 11.06
CA MET A 103 6.15 -9.22 11.50
C MET A 103 5.04 -8.46 12.24
N LYS A 104 5.38 -7.49 13.09
CA LYS A 104 4.40 -6.63 13.76
C LYS A 104 3.54 -5.87 12.76
N LEU A 105 4.18 -5.15 11.83
CA LEU A 105 3.49 -4.38 10.79
C LEU A 105 2.63 -5.28 9.89
N THR A 106 3.09 -6.51 9.60
CA THR A 106 2.32 -7.47 8.81
C THR A 106 1.06 -7.97 9.54
N ILE A 107 1.14 -8.19 10.85
CA ILE A 107 -0.01 -8.61 11.67
C ILE A 107 -1.03 -7.48 11.72
N GLU A 108 -0.60 -6.28 12.07
CA GLU A 108 -1.48 -5.10 12.15
C GLU A 108 -2.16 -4.82 10.81
N LEU A 109 -1.41 -4.91 9.70
CA LEU A 109 -1.99 -4.75 8.38
C LEU A 109 -2.99 -5.87 8.04
N THR A 110 -2.70 -7.11 8.42
CA THR A 110 -3.63 -8.23 8.19
C THR A 110 -4.96 -7.98 8.91
N GLU A 111 -4.93 -7.43 10.12
CA GLU A 111 -6.11 -7.08 10.91
C GLU A 111 -6.88 -5.92 10.27
N LYS A 112 -6.21 -4.81 9.97
CA LYS A 112 -6.85 -3.62 9.36
C LYS A 112 -7.47 -3.92 7.99
N THR A 113 -6.87 -4.82 7.22
CA THR A 113 -7.32 -5.19 5.87
C THR A 113 -8.29 -6.38 5.87
N ARG A 114 -8.76 -6.84 7.04
CA ARG A 114 -9.64 -8.01 7.18
C ARG A 114 -10.81 -7.97 6.20
N ASP A 115 -11.50 -6.84 6.12
CA ASP A 115 -12.81 -6.72 5.45
C ASP A 115 -12.73 -6.26 3.99
N TYR A 116 -11.53 -6.00 3.45
CA TYR A 116 -11.35 -5.36 2.14
C TYR A 116 -10.39 -6.10 1.19
N ASN A 117 -10.67 -6.03 -0.11
CA ASN A 117 -9.81 -6.52 -1.19
C ASN A 117 -8.94 -5.40 -1.75
N LEU A 118 -7.70 -5.34 -1.27
CA LEU A 118 -6.69 -4.37 -1.71
C LEU A 118 -6.22 -4.56 -3.17
N GLY A 119 -6.42 -5.73 -3.75
CA GLY A 119 -5.96 -6.03 -5.11
C GLY A 119 -6.79 -5.32 -6.18
N THR A 120 -8.06 -5.06 -5.90
CA THR A 120 -8.96 -4.38 -6.85
C THR A 120 -8.65 -2.89 -6.95
N SER A 121 -8.50 -2.20 -5.81
CA SER A 121 -8.11 -0.78 -5.76
C SER A 121 -6.73 -0.57 -6.38
N LEU A 122 -5.73 -1.33 -5.94
CA LEU A 122 -4.34 -1.22 -6.41
C LEU A 122 -4.18 -1.44 -7.91
N ARG A 123 -4.92 -2.40 -8.48
CA ARG A 123 -4.78 -2.77 -9.90
C ARG A 123 -5.50 -1.81 -10.84
N ASN A 124 -6.64 -1.26 -10.43
CA ASN A 124 -7.62 -0.69 -11.37
C ASN A 124 -8.06 0.74 -11.04
N TYR A 125 -7.87 1.22 -9.81
CA TYR A 125 -8.44 2.48 -9.35
C TYR A 125 -7.39 3.48 -8.87
N ILE A 126 -6.20 3.03 -8.50
CA ILE A 126 -5.10 3.92 -8.10
C ILE A 126 -4.19 4.12 -9.30
N ASP A 127 -3.87 5.37 -9.63
CA ASP A 127 -2.85 5.69 -10.63
C ASP A 127 -1.46 5.26 -10.10
N PRO A 128 -0.76 4.32 -10.79
CA PRO A 128 0.53 3.80 -10.32
C PRO A 128 1.63 4.87 -10.26
N ARG A 129 1.48 6.01 -10.96
CA ARG A 129 2.45 7.13 -10.90
C ARG A 129 2.49 7.80 -9.54
N VAL A 130 1.38 7.79 -8.79
CA VAL A 130 1.33 8.31 -7.42
C VAL A 130 2.28 7.51 -6.53
N PHE A 131 2.18 6.18 -6.57
CA PHE A 131 3.08 5.33 -5.81
C PHE A 131 4.52 5.44 -6.31
N LYS A 132 4.77 5.44 -7.62
CA LYS A 132 6.13 5.62 -8.17
C LYS A 132 6.77 6.91 -7.67
N ALA A 133 6.09 8.04 -7.82
CA ALA A 133 6.62 9.34 -7.41
C ALA A 133 6.86 9.39 -5.90
N TRP A 134 5.93 8.87 -5.10
CA TRP A 134 6.08 8.80 -3.65
C TRP A 134 7.24 7.89 -3.24
N THR A 135 7.39 6.72 -3.85
CA THR A 135 8.48 5.79 -3.53
C THR A 135 9.84 6.38 -3.91
N ASP A 136 9.93 7.10 -5.02
CA ASP A 136 11.16 7.82 -5.40
C ASP A 136 11.52 8.88 -4.34
N GLN A 137 10.52 9.64 -3.85
CA GLN A 137 10.71 10.65 -2.80
C GLN A 137 11.24 10.03 -1.50
N VAL A 138 10.66 8.90 -1.07
CA VAL A 138 11.05 8.24 0.18
C VAL A 138 12.21 7.25 0.02
N GLY A 139 12.84 7.16 -1.15
CA GLY A 139 13.94 6.22 -1.41
C GLY A 139 13.54 4.74 -1.28
N LEU A 140 12.35 4.37 -1.74
CA LEU A 140 11.87 3.00 -1.86
C LEU A 140 11.77 2.61 -3.34
N GLU A 141 12.00 1.35 -3.68
CA GLU A 141 11.72 0.83 -5.02
C GLU A 141 10.21 0.58 -5.19
N TRP A 142 9.58 1.18 -6.20
CA TRP A 142 8.14 1.03 -6.47
C TRP A 142 7.73 -0.44 -6.64
N GLU A 143 8.62 -1.27 -7.19
CA GLU A 143 8.44 -2.70 -7.39
C GLU A 143 8.07 -3.43 -6.10
N LYS A 144 8.58 -2.96 -4.94
CA LYS A 144 8.30 -3.56 -3.62
C LYS A 144 6.83 -3.45 -3.21
N LEU A 145 6.07 -2.55 -3.84
CA LEU A 145 4.63 -2.37 -3.61
C LEU A 145 3.77 -3.33 -4.44
N TYR A 146 4.32 -3.93 -5.49
CA TYR A 146 3.57 -4.65 -6.51
C TYR A 146 4.00 -6.11 -6.63
N THR A 147 3.06 -6.99 -6.96
CA THR A 147 3.40 -8.36 -7.39
C THR A 147 4.06 -8.33 -8.77
N SER A 148 4.81 -9.37 -9.15
CA SER A 148 5.48 -9.44 -10.45
C SER A 148 4.53 -9.25 -11.65
N ALA A 149 3.28 -9.69 -11.53
CA ALA A 149 2.26 -9.45 -12.56
C ALA A 149 1.85 -7.98 -12.67
N LEU A 150 1.74 -7.27 -11.54
CA LEU A 150 1.43 -5.84 -11.52
C LEU A 150 2.64 -5.00 -11.95
N GLN A 151 3.86 -5.40 -11.62
CA GLN A 151 5.07 -4.76 -12.12
C GLN A 151 5.10 -4.78 -13.66
N LYS A 152 4.83 -5.94 -14.28
CA LYS A 152 4.70 -6.04 -15.74
C LYS A 152 3.60 -5.14 -16.30
N LYS A 153 2.42 -5.12 -15.66
CA LYS A 153 1.30 -4.25 -16.07
C LYS A 153 1.67 -2.76 -16.03
N PHE A 154 2.43 -2.34 -15.03
CA PHE A 154 2.76 -0.94 -14.78
C PHE A 154 4.17 -0.56 -15.22
N GLN A 155 4.88 -1.43 -15.95
CA GLN A 155 6.25 -1.18 -16.39
C GLN A 155 6.41 0.13 -17.16
N TRP A 156 5.37 0.61 -17.84
CA TRP A 156 5.37 1.88 -18.56
C TRP A 156 5.65 3.10 -17.66
N ILE A 157 5.42 3.04 -16.35
CA ILE A 157 5.69 4.15 -15.42
C ILE A 157 7.18 4.45 -15.26
N THR A 158 8.08 3.49 -15.57
CA THR A 158 9.53 3.71 -15.48
C THR A 158 10.03 4.78 -16.46
N LYS A 159 9.27 5.01 -17.53
CA LYS A 159 9.54 6.05 -18.53
C LYS A 159 8.93 7.41 -18.16
N THR A 160 8.21 7.48 -17.04
CA THR A 160 7.53 8.70 -16.62
C THR A 160 8.36 9.45 -15.58
N ASP A 161 8.65 10.72 -15.88
CA ASP A 161 9.25 11.65 -14.93
C ASP A 161 8.13 12.43 -14.24
N VAL A 162 7.73 11.96 -13.06
CA VAL A 162 6.68 12.59 -12.27
C VAL A 162 7.22 12.83 -10.87
N ASP A 163 7.30 14.12 -10.52
CA ASP A 163 7.72 14.59 -9.20
C ASP A 163 6.58 14.47 -8.20
N TRP A 164 6.86 13.90 -7.03
CA TRP A 164 5.92 13.79 -5.93
C TRP A 164 5.32 15.15 -5.55
N LYS A 165 6.11 16.22 -5.55
CA LYS A 165 5.62 17.57 -5.21
C LYS A 165 4.54 18.06 -6.17
N LYS A 166 4.66 17.71 -7.45
CA LYS A 166 3.64 18.06 -8.45
C LYS A 166 2.34 17.33 -8.19
N ILE A 167 2.40 16.03 -7.88
CA ILE A 167 1.22 15.22 -7.53
C ILE A 167 0.60 15.71 -6.23
N ALA A 168 1.43 15.99 -5.22
CA ALA A 168 0.97 16.34 -3.89
C ALA A 168 0.27 17.72 -3.84
N ASN A 169 0.63 18.62 -4.75
CA ASN A 169 0.11 19.99 -4.78
C ASN A 169 -1.02 20.22 -5.79
N VAL A 170 -1.52 19.17 -6.47
CA VAL A 170 -2.72 19.32 -7.29
C VAL A 170 -3.93 19.49 -6.35
N GLN A 171 -4.46 20.73 -6.30
CA GLN A 171 -5.73 21.07 -5.65
C GLN A 171 -6.91 20.72 -6.54
#